data_AF-A0A8B8N7D0-F1
#
_entry.id   AF-A0A8B8N7D0-F1
#
_cell.length_a   1.000
_cell.length_b   1.000
_cell.length_c   1.000
_cell.angle_alpha   90.00
_cell.angle_beta   90.00
_cell.angle_gamma   90.00
#
_symmetry.space_group_name_H-M   'P 1'
#
loop_
_entity.id
_entity.type
_entity.pdbx_description
1 polymer ?
#
loop_
_entity_poly.entity_id
_entity_poly.type
_entity_poly.pdbx_seq_one_letter_code
_entity_poly.pdbx_strand_id
1 'polypeptide(L)'
;MHYLIQLMGMDIVNQECRDDPWRRSRLWLYDDVLDVLSHDMGDCTVKAIVLEPLEPTEIYIGPDAFTKMRRLRLLILRNVHNSFQGSICIPNQLRWFEWPGAPSIPEFSSGPKKLVGLGMSKSSITTVAKQFKDFQQLKYINLSYCESLVSMPDLSCTPNLEELDLRYCKKLVEVHESVAYHDKLQELKLTGCSKLSVFPKVLKSKHLQALYLDGCKKFERFPDIPNELEGLEELWLLGTAIKELPASIENLVSLESLFLDNCNNLTSLPSSIYNLQNLESLGIRGCTNFTRFPKYEDSLDPRMKTGLSSLGSLRLEGCSLSEVEFLENLSCFPFLRQLRLTGNNITGLPTSLNKRAHLSHLIVRGDSRASAKYQLSFCGWL
;
A
#
# COMPACT_ATOMS: atom_id res chain seq x y z
N MET A 1 -18.66 -15.60 0.81
CA MET A 1 -19.38 -16.86 1.11
C MET A 1 -20.87 -16.56 1.08
N HIS A 2 -21.70 -17.45 0.53
CA HIS A 2 -23.15 -17.25 0.50
C HIS A 2 -23.73 -17.37 1.92
N TYR A 3 -24.69 -16.51 2.29
CA TYR A 3 -25.25 -16.43 3.65
C TYR A 3 -25.78 -17.79 4.17
N LEU A 4 -26.49 -18.54 3.34
CA LEU A 4 -27.00 -19.87 3.73
C LEU A 4 -25.88 -20.86 4.09
N ILE A 5 -24.73 -20.80 3.41
CA ILE A 5 -23.58 -21.67 3.72
C ILE A 5 -22.98 -21.30 5.08
N GLN A 6 -22.94 -20.00 5.39
CA GLN A 6 -22.50 -19.52 6.69
C GLN A 6 -23.42 -19.99 7.81
N LEU A 7 -24.75 -19.87 7.64
CA LEU A 7 -25.73 -20.36 8.60
C LEU A 7 -25.61 -21.86 8.84
N MET A 8 -25.52 -22.67 7.77
CA MET A 8 -25.30 -24.10 7.90
C MET A 8 -24.02 -24.41 8.69
N GLY A 9 -22.94 -23.67 8.46
CA GLY A 9 -21.69 -23.82 9.21
C GLY A 9 -21.83 -23.46 10.69
N MET A 10 -22.63 -22.43 11.00
CA MET A 10 -22.94 -22.01 12.37
C MET A 10 -23.78 -23.07 13.09
N ASP A 11 -24.79 -23.64 12.43
CA ASP A 11 -25.65 -24.69 12.98
C ASP A 11 -24.85 -25.95 13.31
N ILE A 12 -23.91 -26.35 12.44
CA ILE A 12 -23.02 -27.49 12.70
C ILE A 12 -22.19 -27.26 13.97
N VAL A 13 -21.65 -26.06 14.18
CA VAL A 13 -20.86 -25.75 15.38
C VAL A 13 -21.75 -25.73 16.64
N ASN A 14 -22.98 -25.22 16.55
CA ASN A 14 -23.94 -25.27 17.65
C ASN A 14 -24.34 -26.70 18.05
N GLN A 15 -24.25 -27.67 17.12
CA GLN A 15 -24.49 -29.08 17.40
C GLN A 15 -23.32 -29.78 18.11
N GLU A 16 -22.12 -29.19 18.14
CA GLU A 16 -20.97 -29.79 18.84
C GLU A 16 -21.22 -29.87 20.36
N CYS A 17 -21.82 -28.83 20.94
CA CYS A 17 -22.34 -28.85 22.30
C CYS A 17 -23.37 -27.73 22.48
N ARG A 18 -24.60 -28.06 22.90
CA ARG A 18 -25.67 -27.06 23.02
C ARG A 18 -25.52 -26.18 24.25
N ASP A 19 -25.17 -26.79 25.37
CA ASP A 19 -25.26 -26.12 26.67
C ASP A 19 -23.95 -25.46 27.10
N ASP A 20 -22.80 -25.94 26.59
CA ASP A 20 -21.47 -25.52 27.03
C ASP A 20 -20.68 -24.84 25.88
N PRO A 21 -20.65 -23.50 25.77
CA PRO A 21 -19.96 -22.80 24.69
C PRO A 21 -18.45 -23.12 24.59
N TRP A 22 -17.77 -23.35 25.72
CA TRP A 22 -16.32 -23.68 25.75
C TRP A 22 -15.99 -25.04 25.11
N ARG A 23 -17.00 -25.89 24.89
CA ARG A 23 -16.88 -27.19 24.21
C ARG A 23 -17.17 -27.11 22.71
N ARG A 24 -17.52 -25.93 22.20
CA ARG A 24 -17.65 -25.64 20.77
C ARG A 24 -16.32 -25.18 20.17
N SER A 25 -16.11 -25.49 18.90
CA SER A 25 -14.88 -25.19 18.18
C SER A 25 -14.80 -23.73 17.72
N ARG A 26 -15.93 -23.03 17.61
CA ARG A 26 -15.99 -21.62 17.20
C ARG A 26 -17.08 -20.88 17.96
N LEU A 27 -16.84 -19.60 18.24
CA LEU A 27 -17.78 -18.71 18.92
C LEU A 27 -17.93 -17.40 18.14
N TRP A 28 -19.16 -16.89 18.09
CA TRP A 28 -19.48 -15.60 17.46
C TRP A 28 -20.65 -14.86 18.13
N LEU A 29 -21.38 -15.51 19.04
CA LEU A 29 -22.42 -14.86 19.83
C LEU A 29 -21.78 -14.14 21.02
N TYR A 30 -22.27 -12.93 21.31
CA TYR A 30 -21.74 -12.08 22.37
C TYR A 30 -21.77 -12.78 23.74
N ASP A 31 -22.93 -13.31 24.14
CA ASP A 31 -23.12 -13.94 25.45
C ASP A 31 -22.23 -15.18 25.62
N ASP A 32 -22.13 -16.01 24.58
CA ASP A 32 -21.26 -17.20 24.58
C ASP A 32 -19.78 -16.81 24.75
N VAL A 33 -19.32 -15.76 24.06
CA VAL A 33 -17.94 -15.28 24.17
C VAL A 33 -17.68 -14.73 25.58
N LEU A 34 -18.60 -13.93 26.14
CA LEU A 34 -18.48 -13.45 27.51
C LEU A 34 -18.44 -14.58 28.54
N ASP A 35 -19.29 -15.58 28.38
CA ASP A 35 -19.33 -16.74 29.27
C ASP A 35 -17.99 -17.49 29.27
N VAL A 36 -17.41 -17.71 28.09
CA VAL A 36 -16.11 -18.38 27.95
C VAL A 36 -14.95 -17.52 28.44
N LEU A 37 -15.02 -16.19 28.32
CA LEU A 37 -13.96 -15.29 28.80
C LEU A 37 -14.00 -15.03 30.32
N SER A 38 -15.16 -15.20 30.96
CA SER A 38 -15.38 -14.87 32.38
C SER A 38 -15.13 -16.04 33.34
N HIS A 39 -15.16 -17.28 32.86
CA HIS A 39 -14.98 -18.47 33.68
C HIS A 39 -13.62 -19.15 33.46
N ASP A 40 -13.04 -19.70 34.54
CA ASP A 40 -11.86 -20.57 34.45
C ASP A 40 -12.30 -21.97 33.96
N MET A 41 -12.47 -22.08 32.65
CA MET A 41 -12.95 -23.28 31.97
C MET A 41 -11.75 -24.12 31.52
N GLY A 42 -11.61 -25.36 32.00
CA GLY A 42 -10.46 -26.26 31.81
C GLY A 42 -9.90 -26.45 30.37
N ASP A 43 -10.10 -27.61 29.73
CA ASP A 43 -9.64 -27.85 28.34
C ASP A 43 -10.61 -27.20 27.34
N CYS A 44 -10.48 -25.88 27.18
CA CYS A 44 -11.27 -25.11 26.22
C CYS A 44 -10.99 -25.58 24.79
N THR A 45 -12.04 -26.02 24.10
CA THR A 45 -11.94 -26.59 22.74
C THR A 45 -11.93 -25.54 21.64
N VAL A 46 -12.26 -24.30 21.99
CA VAL A 46 -12.44 -23.16 21.09
C VAL A 46 -11.18 -22.94 20.25
N LYS A 47 -11.37 -22.93 18.93
CA LYS A 47 -10.34 -22.69 17.92
C LYS A 47 -10.49 -21.33 17.25
N ALA A 48 -11.69 -20.75 17.26
CA ALA A 48 -11.95 -19.44 16.67
C ALA A 48 -12.94 -18.63 17.49
N ILE A 49 -12.64 -17.35 17.68
CA ILE A 49 -13.58 -16.36 18.21
C ILE A 49 -13.69 -15.25 17.17
N VAL A 50 -14.91 -14.95 16.74
CA VAL A 50 -15.22 -13.84 15.83
C VAL A 50 -16.35 -13.04 16.43
N LEU A 51 -16.00 -11.96 17.13
CA LEU A 51 -16.97 -11.08 17.78
C LEU A 51 -17.06 -9.77 17.01
N GLU A 52 -18.23 -9.52 16.42
CA GLU A 52 -18.51 -8.35 15.57
C GLU A 52 -19.92 -7.80 15.88
N PRO A 53 -20.15 -7.21 17.07
CA PRO A 53 -21.41 -6.55 17.37
C PRO A 53 -21.72 -5.44 16.35
N LEU A 54 -23.01 -5.27 16.06
CA LEU A 54 -23.50 -4.24 15.13
C LEU A 54 -23.09 -2.83 15.57
N GLU A 55 -23.16 -2.59 16.88
CA GLU A 55 -22.78 -1.32 17.50
C GLU A 55 -21.50 -1.49 18.35
N PRO A 56 -20.66 -0.45 18.47
CA PRO A 56 -19.51 -0.46 19.36
C PRO A 56 -19.91 -0.86 20.78
N THR A 57 -19.31 -1.95 21.27
CA THR A 57 -19.67 -2.54 22.57
C THR A 57 -18.43 -2.60 23.47
N GLU A 58 -18.60 -2.14 24.70
CA GLU A 58 -17.56 -2.24 25.74
C GLU A 58 -17.61 -3.60 26.42
N ILE A 59 -16.45 -4.27 26.51
CA ILE A 59 -16.30 -5.59 27.14
C ILE A 59 -15.08 -5.55 28.06
N TYR A 60 -15.16 -6.23 29.20
CA TYR A 60 -13.99 -6.50 30.02
C TYR A 60 -13.27 -7.76 29.53
N ILE A 61 -12.09 -7.59 28.93
CA ILE A 61 -11.18 -8.68 28.56
C ILE A 61 -9.91 -8.52 29.41
N GLY A 62 -9.86 -9.29 30.50
CA GLY A 62 -8.73 -9.28 31.43
C GLY A 62 -7.43 -9.84 30.81
N PRO A 63 -6.29 -9.64 31.49
CA PRO A 63 -4.97 -9.99 30.97
C PRO A 63 -4.85 -11.47 30.61
N ASP A 64 -5.44 -12.36 31.41
CA ASP A 64 -5.29 -13.81 31.25
C ASP A 64 -6.45 -14.48 30.48
N ALA A 65 -7.39 -13.70 29.92
CA ALA A 65 -8.64 -14.20 29.36
C ALA A 65 -8.47 -15.28 28.27
N PHE A 66 -7.37 -15.25 27.51
CA PHE A 66 -7.10 -16.23 26.45
C PHE A 66 -6.05 -17.29 26.81
N THR A 67 -5.44 -17.21 28.00
CA THR A 67 -4.28 -18.07 28.37
C THR A 67 -4.62 -19.56 28.42
N LYS A 68 -5.87 -19.91 28.74
CA LYS A 68 -6.37 -21.29 28.76
C LYS A 68 -6.84 -21.80 27.40
N MET A 69 -7.08 -20.92 26.43
CA MET A 69 -7.55 -21.27 25.09
C MET A 69 -6.42 -21.77 24.18
N ARG A 70 -5.74 -22.86 24.59
CA ARG A 70 -4.52 -23.38 23.93
C ARG A 70 -4.74 -23.81 22.49
N ARG A 71 -5.98 -24.02 22.07
CA ARG A 71 -6.37 -24.43 20.71
C ARG A 71 -6.79 -23.26 19.83
N LEU A 72 -6.85 -22.04 20.37
CA LEU A 72 -7.26 -20.83 19.64
C LEU A 72 -6.28 -20.54 18.50
N ARG A 73 -6.83 -20.40 17.30
CA ARG A 73 -6.11 -20.14 16.05
C ARG A 73 -6.55 -18.84 15.37
N LEU A 74 -7.77 -18.39 15.64
CA LEU A 74 -8.37 -17.19 15.06
C LEU A 74 -9.04 -16.37 16.15
N LEU A 75 -8.69 -15.09 16.24
CA LEU A 75 -9.32 -14.14 17.14
C LEU A 75 -9.59 -12.85 16.35
N ILE A 76 -10.86 -12.54 16.14
CA ILE A 76 -11.33 -11.31 15.49
C ILE A 76 -12.28 -10.61 16.46
N LEU A 77 -11.96 -9.36 16.79
CA LEU A 77 -12.72 -8.50 17.70
C LEU A 77 -12.95 -7.17 16.99
N ARG A 78 -14.07 -7.02 16.29
CA ARG A 78 -14.45 -5.77 15.61
C ARG A 78 -15.57 -5.09 16.38
N ASN A 79 -15.56 -3.75 16.43
CA ASN A 79 -16.51 -2.98 17.24
C ASN A 79 -16.50 -3.37 18.74
N VAL A 80 -15.39 -3.92 19.23
CA VAL A 80 -15.21 -4.30 20.64
C VAL A 80 -14.19 -3.36 21.26
N HIS A 81 -14.61 -2.64 22.30
CA HIS A 81 -13.73 -1.80 23.12
C HIS A 81 -13.43 -2.52 24.43
N ASN A 82 -12.14 -2.67 24.77
CA ASN A 82 -11.77 -3.24 26.05
C ASN A 82 -11.83 -2.17 27.15
N SER A 83 -12.59 -2.41 28.21
CA SER A 83 -12.54 -1.56 29.41
C SER A 83 -11.20 -1.73 30.17
N PHE A 84 -10.51 -2.87 29.99
CA PHE A 84 -9.16 -3.08 30.49
C PHE A 84 -8.11 -2.42 29.58
N GLN A 85 -7.31 -1.53 30.16
CA GLN A 85 -6.29 -0.75 29.44
C GLN A 85 -4.91 -1.43 29.37
N GLY A 86 -4.74 -2.58 30.03
CA GLY A 86 -3.47 -3.32 30.01
C GLY A 86 -3.28 -4.18 28.77
N SER A 87 -2.18 -4.93 28.74
CA SER A 87 -1.94 -5.94 27.70
C SER A 87 -2.64 -7.26 28.03
N ILE A 88 -3.10 -7.94 26.99
CA ILE A 88 -3.69 -9.26 27.07
C ILE A 88 -2.70 -10.33 26.61
N CYS A 89 -2.71 -11.47 27.29
CA CYS A 89 -1.89 -12.63 26.96
C CYS A 89 -2.60 -13.52 25.95
N ILE A 90 -2.01 -13.69 24.77
CA ILE A 90 -2.55 -14.49 23.67
C ILE A 90 -1.77 -15.81 23.51
N PRO A 91 -2.46 -16.93 23.22
CA PRO A 91 -1.82 -18.22 23.03
C PRO A 91 -0.97 -18.30 21.74
N ASN A 92 0.18 -18.97 21.83
CA ASN A 92 1.15 -19.11 20.73
C ASN A 92 0.66 -19.90 19.50
N GLN A 93 -0.46 -20.63 19.61
CA GLN A 93 -1.08 -21.34 18.48
C GLN A 93 -1.91 -20.42 17.58
N LEU A 94 -2.10 -19.15 17.97
CA LEU A 94 -2.86 -18.18 17.20
C LEU A 94 -2.20 -17.98 15.84
N ARG A 95 -3.01 -18.02 14.78
CA ARG A 95 -2.61 -17.83 13.38
C ARG A 95 -3.07 -16.48 12.86
N TRP A 96 -4.19 -15.97 13.35
CA TRP A 96 -4.73 -14.69 12.94
C TRP A 96 -5.29 -13.95 14.15
N PHE A 97 -4.86 -12.70 14.29
CA PHE A 97 -5.33 -11.77 15.30
C PHE A 97 -5.82 -10.51 14.62
N GLU A 98 -7.05 -10.09 14.89
CA GLU A 98 -7.59 -8.82 14.41
C GLU A 98 -8.36 -8.13 15.52
N TRP A 99 -7.91 -6.93 15.91
CA TRP A 99 -8.59 -6.11 16.90
C TRP A 99 -8.38 -4.61 16.59
N PRO A 100 -9.25 -4.02 15.77
CA PRO A 100 -9.20 -2.59 15.51
C PRO A 100 -9.48 -1.79 16.78
N GLY A 101 -8.63 -0.79 17.07
CA GLY A 101 -8.75 0.02 18.29
C GLY A 101 -8.30 -0.70 19.56
N ALA A 102 -7.45 -1.74 19.44
CA ALA A 102 -6.89 -2.41 20.59
C ALA A 102 -6.14 -1.43 21.51
N PRO A 103 -6.28 -1.55 22.85
CA PRO A 103 -5.67 -0.62 23.80
C PRO A 103 -4.14 -0.71 23.81
N SER A 104 -3.61 -1.91 23.57
CA SER A 104 -2.17 -2.20 23.59
C SER A 104 -1.84 -3.38 22.70
N ILE A 105 -0.54 -3.59 22.43
CA ILE A 105 -0.05 -4.76 21.69
C ILE A 105 -0.10 -5.97 22.63
N PRO A 106 -0.70 -7.10 22.20
CA PRO A 106 -0.82 -8.28 23.04
C PRO A 106 0.54 -8.88 23.39
N GLU A 107 0.61 -9.44 24.58
CA GLU A 107 1.72 -10.26 25.02
C GLU A 107 1.52 -11.71 24.55
N PHE A 108 2.62 -12.35 24.17
CA PHE A 108 2.63 -13.75 23.76
C PHE A 108 3.42 -14.57 24.77
N SER A 109 2.95 -15.77 25.06
CA SER A 109 3.67 -16.70 25.93
C SER A 109 5.06 -17.04 25.35
N SER A 110 5.97 -17.54 26.19
CA SER A 110 7.28 -18.00 25.73
C SER A 110 7.17 -19.14 24.72
N GLY A 111 8.08 -19.17 23.75
CA GLY A 111 8.12 -20.18 22.68
C GLY A 111 7.80 -19.65 21.28
N PRO A 112 7.66 -20.56 20.30
CA PRO A 112 7.47 -20.22 18.90
C PRO A 112 6.03 -19.76 18.63
N LYS A 113 5.88 -18.63 17.94
CA LYS A 113 4.60 -18.04 17.57
C LYS A 113 4.21 -18.52 16.17
N LYS A 114 2.96 -18.94 15.99
CA LYS A 114 2.40 -19.39 14.70
C LYS A 114 1.57 -18.33 13.99
N LEU A 115 1.69 -17.06 14.42
CA LEU A 115 0.91 -15.96 13.88
C LEU A 115 1.31 -15.69 12.43
N VAL A 116 0.31 -15.65 11.55
CA VAL A 116 0.43 -15.39 10.11
C VAL A 116 -0.08 -14.00 9.77
N GLY A 117 -1.14 -13.53 10.45
CA GLY A 117 -1.70 -12.20 10.25
C GLY A 117 -1.97 -11.46 11.57
N LEU A 118 -1.64 -10.17 11.59
CA LEU A 118 -1.84 -9.26 12.70
C LEU A 118 -2.54 -7.98 12.22
N GLY A 119 -3.80 -7.78 12.60
CA GLY A 119 -4.56 -6.56 12.34
C GLY A 119 -4.84 -5.80 13.63
N MET A 120 -4.29 -4.60 13.76
CA MET A 120 -4.47 -3.71 14.91
C MET A 120 -4.70 -2.27 14.45
N SER A 121 -5.48 -2.08 13.39
CA SER A 121 -5.76 -0.75 12.86
C SER A 121 -6.41 0.16 13.91
N LYS A 122 -6.20 1.48 13.84
CA LYS A 122 -6.76 2.48 14.77
C LYS A 122 -6.31 2.32 16.24
N SER A 123 -5.25 1.58 16.50
CA SER A 123 -4.74 1.36 17.86
C SER A 123 -3.83 2.52 18.31
N SER A 124 -3.77 2.78 19.61
CA SER A 124 -2.96 3.86 20.21
C SER A 124 -1.48 3.51 20.39
N ILE A 125 -0.94 2.61 19.56
CA ILE A 125 0.42 2.08 19.68
C ILE A 125 1.47 3.15 19.32
N THR A 126 2.49 3.29 20.17
CA THR A 126 3.56 4.30 19.99
C THR A 126 4.87 3.70 19.49
N THR A 127 5.19 2.47 19.93
CA THR A 127 6.44 1.78 19.59
C THR A 127 6.18 0.29 19.41
N VAL A 128 6.67 -0.27 18.30
CA VAL A 128 6.45 -1.69 17.94
C VAL A 128 7.77 -2.47 17.86
N ALA A 129 8.92 -1.78 17.79
CA ALA A 129 10.22 -2.32 17.39
C ALA A 129 10.73 -3.54 18.20
N LYS A 130 10.27 -3.75 19.44
CA LYS A 130 10.73 -4.87 20.29
C LYS A 130 9.74 -6.03 20.40
N GLN A 131 8.53 -5.90 19.87
CA GLN A 131 7.44 -6.84 20.14
C GLN A 131 7.27 -7.91 19.05
N PHE A 132 7.81 -7.72 17.85
CA PHE A 132 7.78 -8.73 16.78
C PHE A 132 8.97 -9.71 16.80
N LYS A 133 9.68 -9.80 17.92
CA LYS A 133 10.73 -10.81 18.08
C LYS A 133 10.13 -12.22 17.96
N ASP A 134 10.74 -13.06 17.12
CA ASP A 134 10.37 -14.46 16.86
C ASP A 134 9.08 -14.70 16.04
N PHE A 135 8.57 -13.72 15.30
CA PHE A 135 7.40 -13.87 14.42
C PHE A 135 7.79 -14.41 13.03
N GLN A 136 8.30 -15.65 13.02
CA GLN A 136 8.82 -16.28 11.81
C GLN A 136 7.76 -16.62 10.76
N GLN A 137 6.48 -16.74 11.14
CA GLN A 137 5.39 -17.11 10.20
C GLN A 137 4.55 -15.92 9.74
N LEU A 138 4.85 -14.72 10.26
CA LEU A 138 4.04 -13.53 10.03
C LEU A 138 4.21 -13.06 8.59
N LYS A 139 3.09 -12.94 7.88
CA LYS A 139 2.99 -12.54 6.48
C LYS A 139 2.26 -11.22 6.29
N TYR A 140 1.30 -10.91 7.17
CA TYR A 140 0.46 -9.73 7.05
C TYR A 140 0.46 -8.93 8.34
N ILE A 141 0.77 -7.64 8.26
CA ILE A 141 0.65 -6.68 9.36
C ILE A 141 -0.20 -5.49 8.90
N ASN A 142 -1.30 -5.23 9.59
CA ASN A 142 -2.10 -4.02 9.40
C ASN A 142 -2.12 -3.19 10.68
N LEU A 143 -1.41 -2.07 10.65
CA LEU A 143 -1.35 -1.03 11.67
C LEU A 143 -1.87 0.31 11.13
N SER A 144 -2.77 0.27 10.13
CA SER A 144 -3.35 1.49 9.55
C SER A 144 -4.11 2.32 10.60
N TYR A 145 -4.14 3.64 10.43
CA TYR A 145 -4.78 4.60 11.34
C TYR A 145 -4.23 4.59 12.78
N CYS A 146 -3.05 4.02 13.03
CA CYS A 146 -2.37 4.14 14.32
C CYS A 146 -1.73 5.53 14.45
N GLU A 147 -2.54 6.54 14.80
CA GLU A 147 -2.13 7.95 14.78
C GLU A 147 -1.04 8.32 15.80
N SER A 148 -0.75 7.44 16.75
CA SER A 148 0.31 7.60 17.76
C SER A 148 1.66 7.00 17.35
N LEU A 149 1.71 6.22 16.28
CA LEU A 149 2.93 5.55 15.82
C LEU A 149 3.91 6.55 15.22
N VAL A 150 5.14 6.60 15.76
CA VAL A 150 6.18 7.58 15.33
C VAL A 150 7.24 6.93 14.43
N SER A 151 7.53 5.65 14.63
CA SER A 151 8.54 4.90 13.88
C SER A 151 8.01 3.53 13.50
N MET A 152 8.40 3.06 12.31
CA MET A 152 8.03 1.76 11.78
C MET A 152 8.69 0.61 12.57
N PRO A 153 8.04 -0.56 12.73
CA PRO A 153 8.71 -1.75 13.26
C PRO A 153 9.94 -2.18 12.44
N ASP A 154 10.92 -2.77 13.12
CA ASP A 154 12.03 -3.44 12.45
C ASP A 154 11.56 -4.79 11.87
N LEU A 155 11.63 -4.92 10.55
CA LEU A 155 11.23 -6.12 9.81
C LEU A 155 12.27 -7.24 9.83
N SER A 156 13.47 -7.04 10.41
CA SER A 156 14.49 -8.09 10.55
C SER A 156 13.99 -9.32 11.33
N CYS A 157 13.00 -9.12 12.20
CA CYS A 157 12.39 -10.15 13.02
C CYS A 157 11.19 -10.87 12.35
N THR A 158 10.79 -10.42 11.14
CA THR A 158 9.63 -10.94 10.39
C THR A 158 10.03 -11.29 8.96
N PRO A 159 10.97 -12.22 8.73
CA PRO A 159 11.58 -12.45 7.42
C PRO A 159 10.62 -12.97 6.33
N ASN A 160 9.41 -13.39 6.72
CA ASN A 160 8.38 -13.89 5.82
C ASN A 160 7.24 -12.89 5.59
N LEU A 161 7.41 -11.63 5.98
CA LEU A 161 6.40 -10.59 5.78
C LEU A 161 6.19 -10.31 4.30
N GLU A 162 4.94 -10.38 3.85
CA GLU A 162 4.50 -10.15 2.47
C GLU A 162 3.80 -8.79 2.35
N GLU A 163 3.05 -8.36 3.38
CA GLU A 163 2.33 -7.08 3.36
C GLU A 163 2.48 -6.32 4.68
N LEU A 164 2.76 -5.01 4.58
CA LEU A 164 2.74 -4.07 5.69
C LEU A 164 1.85 -2.86 5.37
N ASP A 165 0.75 -2.73 6.10
CA ASP A 165 -0.17 -1.60 6.02
C ASP A 165 0.00 -0.64 7.21
N LEU A 166 0.47 0.57 6.91
CA LEU A 166 0.68 1.67 7.84
C LEU A 166 -0.07 2.94 7.38
N ARG A 167 -1.10 2.79 6.54
CA ARG A 167 -1.83 3.93 5.99
C ARG A 167 -2.39 4.81 7.11
N TYR A 168 -2.35 6.12 6.93
CA TYR A 168 -2.87 7.13 7.86
C TYR A 168 -2.24 7.11 9.26
N CYS A 169 -1.04 6.56 9.42
CA CYS A 169 -0.20 6.78 10.60
C CYS A 169 0.39 8.21 10.58
N LYS A 170 -0.45 9.20 10.90
CA LYS A 170 -0.13 10.64 10.70
C LYS A 170 1.12 11.14 11.43
N LYS A 171 1.53 10.49 12.52
CA LYS A 171 2.74 10.84 13.29
C LYS A 171 3.99 10.08 12.86
N LEU A 172 3.89 9.12 11.93
CA LEU A 172 5.03 8.34 11.44
C LEU A 172 6.02 9.27 10.75
N VAL A 173 7.28 9.28 11.22
CA VAL A 173 8.36 10.13 10.70
C VAL A 173 9.35 9.33 9.86
N GLU A 174 9.58 8.07 10.22
CA GLU A 174 10.66 7.24 9.70
C GLU A 174 10.20 5.83 9.32
N VAL A 175 10.62 5.40 8.14
CA VAL A 175 10.63 4.00 7.71
C VAL A 175 12.00 3.39 8.05
N HIS A 176 11.99 2.26 8.75
CA HIS A 176 13.21 1.58 9.20
C HIS A 176 14.03 1.01 8.01
N GLU A 177 15.35 0.98 8.15
CA GLU A 177 16.30 0.53 7.12
C GLU A 177 16.06 -0.92 6.65
N SER A 178 15.47 -1.78 7.49
CA SER A 178 15.19 -3.17 7.09
C SER A 178 14.20 -3.31 5.93
N VAL A 179 13.39 -2.29 5.62
CA VAL A 179 12.56 -2.26 4.40
C VAL A 179 13.40 -2.27 3.12
N ALA A 180 14.63 -1.76 3.15
CA ALA A 180 15.48 -1.70 1.96
C ALA A 180 15.95 -3.08 1.49
N TYR A 181 15.94 -4.09 2.36
CA TYR A 181 16.52 -5.41 2.11
C TYR A 181 15.54 -6.55 2.38
N HIS A 182 14.24 -6.27 2.47
CA HIS A 182 13.27 -7.29 2.86
C HIS A 182 12.98 -8.23 1.68
N ASP A 183 13.40 -9.48 1.80
CA ASP A 183 13.39 -10.44 0.71
C ASP A 183 11.98 -10.91 0.30
N LYS A 184 10.94 -10.73 1.11
CA LYS A 184 9.60 -11.25 0.81
C LYS A 184 8.48 -10.21 0.80
N LEU A 185 8.81 -8.95 1.07
CA LEU A 185 7.81 -7.90 1.18
C LEU A 185 7.33 -7.58 -0.23
N GLN A 186 6.03 -7.74 -0.47
CA GLN A 186 5.35 -7.48 -1.74
C GLN A 186 4.65 -6.13 -1.72
N GLU A 187 4.01 -5.78 -0.60
CA GLU A 187 3.24 -4.53 -0.51
C GLU A 187 3.64 -3.71 0.72
N LEU A 188 3.97 -2.43 0.49
CA LEU A 188 4.21 -1.45 1.54
C LEU A 188 3.25 -0.26 1.38
N LYS A 189 2.28 -0.15 2.30
CA LYS A 189 1.25 0.89 2.26
C LYS A 189 1.52 1.96 3.31
N LEU A 190 1.95 3.14 2.87
CA LEU A 190 2.28 4.31 3.71
C LEU A 190 1.38 5.52 3.39
N THR A 191 0.31 5.34 2.59
CA THR A 191 -0.62 6.41 2.21
C THR A 191 -1.10 7.21 3.42
N GLY A 192 -0.99 8.53 3.39
CA GLY A 192 -1.49 9.45 4.41
C GLY A 192 -0.56 9.64 5.60
N CYS A 193 0.67 9.09 5.58
CA CYS A 193 1.70 9.33 6.59
C CYS A 193 2.30 10.74 6.45
N SER A 194 1.52 11.76 6.82
CA SER A 194 1.81 13.18 6.52
C SER A 194 3.11 13.75 7.11
N LYS A 195 3.70 13.09 8.11
CA LYS A 195 4.98 13.48 8.72
C LYS A 195 6.18 12.67 8.22
N LEU A 196 5.96 11.66 7.37
CA LEU A 196 7.01 10.78 6.88
C LEU A 196 8.02 11.59 6.07
N SER A 197 9.26 11.61 6.54
CA SER A 197 10.37 12.34 5.90
C SER A 197 11.65 11.51 5.79
N VAL A 198 11.80 10.47 6.61
CA VAL A 198 12.96 9.58 6.59
C VAL A 198 12.56 8.25 5.95
N PHE A 199 13.23 7.92 4.86
CA PHE A 199 13.11 6.65 4.16
C PHE A 199 14.54 6.11 3.95
N PRO A 200 14.73 4.79 3.85
CA PRO A 200 16.03 4.21 3.52
C PRO A 200 16.64 4.90 2.29
N LYS A 201 17.95 5.13 2.29
CA LYS A 201 18.60 5.85 1.17
C LYS A 201 18.64 5.02 -0.11
N VAL A 202 18.52 3.71 0.04
CA VAL A 202 18.63 2.72 -1.02
C VAL A 202 17.44 1.76 -0.93
N LEU A 203 16.97 1.27 -2.07
CA LEU A 203 15.95 0.23 -2.14
C LEU A 203 16.49 -0.98 -2.92
N LYS A 204 16.52 -2.16 -2.28
CA LYS A 204 16.99 -3.45 -2.85
C LYS A 204 15.98 -4.59 -2.68
N SER A 205 14.77 -4.32 -2.20
CA SER A 205 13.74 -5.32 -1.94
C SER A 205 13.16 -5.86 -3.25
N LYS A 206 13.73 -6.98 -3.71
CA LYS A 206 13.49 -7.53 -5.06
C LYS A 206 12.06 -7.99 -5.31
N HIS A 207 11.31 -8.33 -4.25
CA HIS A 207 9.95 -8.85 -4.36
C HIS A 207 8.89 -7.79 -4.06
N LEU A 208 9.29 -6.54 -3.80
CA LEU A 208 8.34 -5.45 -3.56
C LEU A 208 7.62 -5.14 -4.87
N GLN A 209 6.32 -5.40 -4.92
CA GLN A 209 5.43 -5.22 -6.06
C GLN A 209 4.72 -3.88 -6.05
N ALA A 210 4.31 -3.40 -4.88
CA ALA A 210 3.59 -2.13 -4.76
C ALA A 210 4.08 -1.28 -3.59
N LEU A 211 4.36 0.00 -3.88
CA LEU A 211 4.76 1.00 -2.90
C LEU A 211 3.80 2.20 -2.94
N TYR A 212 3.05 2.39 -1.86
CA TYR A 212 2.08 3.48 -1.74
C TYR A 212 2.56 4.55 -0.76
N LEU A 213 2.92 5.72 -1.26
CA LEU A 213 3.42 6.87 -0.50
C LEU A 213 2.52 8.11 -0.63
N ASP A 214 1.32 7.95 -1.18
CA ASP A 214 0.36 9.04 -1.39
C ASP A 214 0.11 9.85 -0.12
N GLY A 215 0.10 11.18 -0.21
CA GLY A 215 -0.16 12.07 0.92
C GLY A 215 0.96 12.12 1.96
N CYS A 216 2.14 11.54 1.71
CA CYS A 216 3.35 11.74 2.51
C CYS A 216 3.95 13.14 2.25
N LYS A 217 3.33 14.17 2.81
CA LYS A 217 3.59 15.59 2.53
C LYS A 217 5.00 16.09 2.86
N LYS A 218 5.83 15.30 3.55
CA LYS A 218 7.24 15.62 3.87
C LYS A 218 8.24 14.70 3.16
N PHE A 219 7.77 13.82 2.29
CA PHE A 219 8.62 12.92 1.51
C PHE A 219 9.23 13.68 0.33
N GLU A 220 10.50 14.07 0.44
CA GLU A 220 11.17 14.97 -0.53
C GLU A 220 12.05 14.24 -1.56
N ARG A 221 12.53 13.03 -1.25
CA ARG A 221 13.47 12.29 -2.09
C ARG A 221 13.15 10.81 -2.08
N PHE A 222 13.07 10.23 -3.27
CA PHE A 222 12.97 8.78 -3.46
C PHE A 222 14.35 8.11 -3.31
N PRO A 223 14.44 6.89 -2.74
CA PRO A 223 15.70 6.15 -2.59
C PRO A 223 16.41 5.86 -3.92
N ASP A 224 17.73 5.74 -3.86
CA ASP A 224 18.51 5.23 -4.98
C ASP A 224 18.28 3.71 -5.17
N ILE A 225 18.21 3.25 -6.41
CA ILE A 225 17.98 1.85 -6.77
C ILE A 225 19.26 1.31 -7.42
N PRO A 226 20.21 0.74 -6.68
CA PRO A 226 21.55 0.44 -7.20
C PRO A 226 21.61 -0.72 -8.19
N ASN A 227 20.59 -1.59 -8.20
CA ASN A 227 20.50 -2.76 -9.09
C ASN A 227 19.06 -2.87 -9.60
N GLU A 228 18.87 -3.60 -10.70
CA GLU A 228 17.54 -3.93 -11.23
C GLU A 228 16.62 -4.51 -10.13
N LEU A 229 15.43 -3.92 -10.00
CA LEU A 229 14.33 -4.36 -9.17
C LEU A 229 13.26 -4.97 -10.08
N GLU A 230 13.23 -6.29 -10.10
CA GLU A 230 12.33 -7.10 -10.94
C GLU A 230 10.90 -7.20 -10.37
N GLY A 231 10.68 -6.73 -9.13
CA GLY A 231 9.38 -6.87 -8.47
C GLY A 231 8.45 -5.68 -8.63
N LEU A 232 8.96 -4.43 -8.64
CA LEU A 232 8.12 -3.25 -8.40
C LEU A 232 7.31 -2.86 -9.63
N GLU A 233 6.01 -3.14 -9.59
CA GLU A 233 5.03 -2.93 -10.66
C GLU A 233 4.26 -1.61 -10.46
N GLU A 234 3.97 -1.24 -9.21
CA GLU A 234 3.18 -0.05 -8.86
C GLU A 234 3.90 0.93 -7.92
N LEU A 235 4.01 2.19 -8.34
CA LEU A 235 4.55 3.28 -7.53
C LEU A 235 3.60 4.48 -7.46
N TRP A 236 3.07 4.74 -6.26
CA TRP A 236 2.11 5.80 -5.98
C TRP A 236 2.74 6.86 -5.06
N LEU A 237 2.92 8.08 -5.59
CA LEU A 237 3.61 9.20 -4.93
C LEU A 237 2.74 10.47 -4.87
N LEU A 238 1.41 10.35 -4.99
CA LEU A 238 0.51 11.50 -5.12
C LEU A 238 0.61 12.42 -3.91
N GLY A 239 0.71 13.74 -4.11
CA GLY A 239 0.70 14.73 -3.04
C GLY A 239 1.90 14.64 -2.09
N THR A 240 3.01 14.08 -2.56
CA THR A 240 4.30 14.11 -1.86
C THR A 240 5.04 15.43 -2.10
N ALA A 241 6.10 15.69 -1.33
CA ALA A 241 6.95 16.86 -1.49
C ALA A 241 8.16 16.59 -2.40
N ILE A 242 8.10 15.52 -3.21
CA ILE A 242 9.22 15.04 -4.01
C ILE A 242 9.69 16.10 -4.99
N LYS A 243 11.00 16.33 -5.03
CA LYS A 243 11.63 17.33 -5.90
C LYS A 243 12.06 16.76 -7.25
N GLU A 244 12.55 15.52 -7.23
CA GLU A 244 13.02 14.75 -8.37
C GLU A 244 12.97 13.24 -8.07
N LEU A 245 12.89 12.42 -9.10
CA LEU A 245 13.19 10.99 -9.02
C LEU A 245 14.69 10.77 -9.32
N PRO A 246 15.35 9.77 -8.70
CA PRO A 246 16.76 9.50 -8.95
C PRO A 246 16.97 8.96 -10.38
N ALA A 247 18.15 9.18 -10.94
CA ALA A 247 18.50 8.62 -12.24
C ALA A 247 18.41 7.08 -12.26
N SER A 248 18.62 6.43 -11.12
CA SER A 248 18.46 4.98 -10.94
C SER A 248 17.01 4.47 -11.06
N ILE A 249 16.02 5.33 -11.34
CA ILE A 249 14.64 4.89 -11.63
C ILE A 249 14.59 3.89 -12.80
N GLU A 250 15.54 3.96 -13.74
CA GLU A 250 15.67 2.99 -14.85
C GLU A 250 15.78 1.54 -14.39
N ASN A 251 16.24 1.31 -13.16
CA ASN A 251 16.39 -0.02 -12.60
C ASN A 251 15.05 -0.62 -12.12
N LEU A 252 13.93 0.11 -12.18
CA LEU A 252 12.59 -0.45 -11.94
C LEU A 252 12.08 -1.16 -13.20
N VAL A 253 12.74 -2.26 -13.57
CA VAL A 253 12.54 -2.93 -14.86
C VAL A 253 11.13 -3.49 -15.06
N SER A 254 10.40 -3.77 -13.98
CA SER A 254 9.01 -4.28 -14.01
C SER A 254 7.95 -3.21 -13.75
N LEU A 255 8.31 -1.93 -13.67
CA LEU A 255 7.34 -0.88 -13.32
C LEU A 255 6.31 -0.69 -14.42
N GLU A 256 5.03 -0.87 -14.09
CA GLU A 256 3.89 -0.72 -14.99
C GLU A 256 3.15 0.60 -14.77
N SER A 257 3.08 1.06 -13.51
CA SER A 257 2.32 2.24 -13.11
C SER A 257 3.12 3.20 -12.23
N LEU A 258 3.21 4.46 -12.67
CA LEU A 258 3.83 5.56 -11.93
C LEU A 258 2.89 6.76 -11.84
N PHE A 259 2.53 7.15 -10.61
CA PHE A 259 1.64 8.29 -10.35
C PHE A 259 2.27 9.32 -9.41
N LEU A 260 2.36 10.57 -9.87
CA LEU A 260 2.99 11.71 -9.22
C LEU A 260 2.04 12.92 -9.12
N ASP A 261 0.72 12.69 -9.07
CA ASP A 261 -0.26 13.78 -9.06
C ASP A 261 -0.10 14.68 -7.81
N ASN A 262 -0.25 15.99 -7.96
CA ASN A 262 -0.18 17.01 -6.92
C ASN A 262 1.19 17.11 -6.21
N CYS A 263 2.26 16.63 -6.84
CA CYS A 263 3.64 16.80 -6.39
C CYS A 263 4.14 18.20 -6.76
N ASN A 264 3.73 19.22 -6.00
CA ASN A 264 3.99 20.63 -6.31
C ASN A 264 5.48 21.01 -6.31
N ASN A 265 6.36 20.23 -5.70
CA ASN A 265 7.81 20.49 -5.70
C ASN A 265 8.55 19.81 -6.86
N LEU A 266 7.87 18.94 -7.62
CA LEU A 266 8.47 18.20 -8.73
C LEU A 266 8.71 19.16 -9.90
N THR A 267 9.97 19.33 -10.28
CA THR A 267 10.36 20.27 -11.36
C THR A 267 10.57 19.57 -12.71
N SER A 268 11.06 18.32 -12.68
CA SER A 268 11.27 17.48 -13.86
C SER A 268 11.41 16.00 -13.47
N LEU A 269 11.36 15.11 -14.46
CA LEU A 269 11.80 13.72 -14.33
C LEU A 269 13.24 13.57 -14.85
N PRO A 270 14.01 12.56 -14.40
CA PRO A 270 15.29 12.22 -15.01
C PRO A 270 15.10 11.67 -16.44
N SER A 271 16.10 11.84 -17.31
CA SER A 271 16.07 11.30 -18.68
C SER A 271 16.02 9.77 -18.71
N SER A 272 16.53 9.11 -17.68
CA SER A 272 16.47 7.66 -17.50
C SER A 272 15.05 7.10 -17.37
N ILE A 273 14.01 7.95 -17.23
CA ILE A 273 12.61 7.51 -17.34
C ILE A 273 12.33 6.76 -18.64
N TYR A 274 13.01 7.11 -19.74
CA TYR A 274 12.85 6.45 -21.04
C TYR A 274 13.40 5.02 -21.07
N ASN A 275 14.04 4.53 -20.01
CA ASN A 275 14.52 3.15 -19.91
C ASN A 275 13.48 2.21 -19.28
N LEU A 276 12.35 2.73 -18.76
CA LEU A 276 11.27 1.93 -18.18
C LEU A 276 10.43 1.23 -19.27
N GLN A 277 10.92 0.08 -19.75
CA GLN A 277 10.33 -0.62 -20.89
C GLN A 277 8.93 -1.18 -20.64
N ASN A 278 8.57 -1.47 -19.39
CA ASN A 278 7.27 -2.03 -19.01
C ASN A 278 6.26 -0.98 -18.52
N LEU A 279 6.63 0.31 -18.48
CA LEU A 279 5.73 1.34 -17.98
C LEU A 279 4.54 1.54 -18.91
N GLU A 280 3.35 1.20 -18.45
CA GLU A 280 2.09 1.28 -19.20
C GLU A 280 1.33 2.58 -18.93
N SER A 281 1.40 3.09 -17.71
CA SER A 281 0.70 4.30 -17.27
C SER A 281 1.60 5.26 -16.49
N LEU A 282 1.70 6.50 -16.98
CA LEU A 282 2.36 7.61 -16.30
C LEU A 282 1.36 8.75 -16.07
N GLY A 283 1.17 9.13 -14.80
CA GLY A 283 0.32 10.24 -14.40
C GLY A 283 1.07 11.31 -13.60
N ILE A 284 0.99 12.55 -14.07
CA ILE A 284 1.46 13.76 -13.40
C ILE A 284 0.36 14.82 -13.55
N ARG A 285 -0.50 14.94 -12.55
CA ARG A 285 -1.63 15.89 -12.57
C ARG A 285 -1.53 16.92 -11.46
N GLY A 286 -1.72 18.21 -11.75
CA GLY A 286 -1.72 19.26 -10.73
C GLY A 286 -0.34 19.59 -10.17
N CYS A 287 0.74 19.29 -10.88
CA CYS A 287 2.11 19.60 -10.44
C CYS A 287 2.52 20.97 -10.97
N THR A 288 2.30 22.02 -10.19
CA THR A 288 2.41 23.41 -10.65
C THR A 288 3.84 23.86 -11.00
N ASN A 289 4.87 23.27 -10.38
CA ASN A 289 6.28 23.56 -10.71
C ASN A 289 6.85 22.63 -11.81
N PHE A 290 6.06 21.68 -12.30
CA PHE A 290 6.46 20.80 -13.41
C PHE A 290 6.32 21.56 -14.72
N THR A 291 7.43 22.09 -15.22
CA THR A 291 7.48 23.00 -16.39
C THR A 291 7.98 22.32 -17.66
N ARG A 292 8.70 21.20 -17.53
CA ARG A 292 9.25 20.45 -18.66
C ARG A 292 9.28 18.95 -18.39
N PHE A 293 8.98 18.18 -19.44
CA PHE A 293 9.26 16.75 -19.49
C PHE A 293 10.73 16.55 -19.93
N PRO A 294 11.43 15.48 -19.49
CA PRO A 294 12.82 15.23 -19.92
C PRO A 294 12.93 15.11 -21.43
N LYS A 295 14.02 15.67 -21.99
CA LYS A 295 14.35 15.50 -23.41
C LYS A 295 14.65 14.04 -23.69
N TYR A 296 14.10 13.55 -24.80
CA TYR A 296 14.42 12.23 -25.33
C TYR A 296 15.62 12.37 -26.26
N GLU A 297 16.68 11.62 -25.97
CA GLU A 297 17.84 11.49 -26.85
C GLU A 297 17.87 10.06 -27.37
N ASP A 298 17.82 9.89 -28.69
CA ASP A 298 17.96 8.57 -29.28
C ASP A 298 19.32 7.97 -28.92
N SER A 299 19.31 6.71 -28.48
CA SER A 299 20.55 5.97 -28.32
C SER A 299 21.23 5.79 -29.68
N LEU A 300 22.52 6.13 -29.74
CA LEU A 300 23.38 5.80 -30.88
C LEU A 300 23.67 4.30 -30.97
N ASP A 301 23.45 3.53 -29.89
CA ASP A 301 23.54 2.07 -29.89
C ASP A 301 22.17 1.46 -30.22
N PRO A 302 21.99 0.86 -31.42
CA PRO A 302 20.73 0.25 -31.84
C PRO A 302 20.33 -1.00 -31.02
N ARG A 303 21.21 -1.49 -30.13
CA ARG A 303 20.90 -2.58 -29.19
C ARG A 303 20.22 -2.09 -27.92
N MET A 304 20.32 -0.80 -27.61
CA MET A 304 19.59 -0.22 -26.50
C MET A 304 18.17 0.12 -26.95
N LYS A 305 17.19 -0.59 -26.38
CA LYS A 305 15.80 -0.19 -26.46
C LYS A 305 15.61 1.03 -25.55
N THR A 306 15.62 2.21 -26.14
CA THR A 306 15.31 3.47 -25.46
C THR A 306 13.93 3.95 -25.86
N GLY A 307 13.23 4.61 -24.92
CA GLY A 307 11.85 5.03 -25.09
C GLY A 307 10.90 4.22 -24.22
N LEU A 308 9.73 4.78 -23.94
CA LEU A 308 8.70 4.12 -23.13
C LEU A 308 7.88 3.16 -24.01
N SER A 309 8.47 2.00 -24.28
CA SER A 309 7.98 1.02 -25.25
C SER A 309 6.62 0.42 -24.93
N SER A 310 6.16 0.42 -23.69
CA SER A 310 4.85 -0.14 -23.31
C SER A 310 3.82 0.93 -22.95
N LEU A 311 4.18 2.21 -22.99
CA LEU A 311 3.34 3.28 -22.45
C LEU A 311 2.09 3.47 -23.31
N GLY A 312 0.95 3.06 -22.74
CA GLY A 312 -0.37 3.22 -23.33
C GLY A 312 -1.06 4.51 -22.89
N SER A 313 -0.78 5.01 -21.68
CA SER A 313 -1.43 6.20 -21.11
C SER A 313 -0.43 7.19 -20.54
N LEU A 314 -0.37 8.38 -21.12
CA LEU A 314 0.35 9.54 -20.60
C LEU A 314 -0.63 10.65 -20.18
N ARG A 315 -0.63 10.99 -18.89
CA ARG A 315 -1.46 12.06 -18.32
C ARG A 315 -0.57 13.14 -17.71
N LEU A 316 -0.51 14.31 -18.34
CA LEU A 316 0.20 15.50 -17.88
C LEU A 316 -0.82 16.66 -17.78
N GLU A 317 -1.64 16.70 -16.73
CA GLU A 317 -2.77 17.66 -16.64
C GLU A 317 -2.57 18.68 -15.53
N GLY A 318 -2.92 19.95 -15.71
CA GLY A 318 -2.84 20.94 -14.63
C GLY A 318 -1.40 21.24 -14.19
N CYS A 319 -0.42 21.06 -15.09
CA CYS A 319 0.97 21.41 -14.86
C CYS A 319 1.29 22.77 -15.53
N SER A 320 2.54 23.22 -15.47
CA SER A 320 2.99 24.47 -16.11
C SER A 320 3.75 24.21 -17.42
N LEU A 321 3.42 23.12 -18.11
CA LEU A 321 4.15 22.67 -19.30
C LEU A 321 3.95 23.67 -20.47
N SER A 322 5.02 24.22 -21.02
CA SER A 322 4.96 25.11 -22.19
C SER A 322 5.47 24.47 -23.48
N GLU A 323 6.45 23.57 -23.35
CA GLU A 323 7.13 22.89 -24.45
C GLU A 323 6.83 21.39 -24.43
N VAL A 324 6.58 20.84 -25.62
CA VAL A 324 6.22 19.43 -25.82
C VAL A 324 7.09 18.75 -26.89
N GLU A 325 8.35 19.20 -27.04
CA GLU A 325 9.32 18.66 -28.01
C GLU A 325 9.51 17.14 -27.87
N PHE A 326 9.38 16.60 -26.66
CA PHE A 326 9.46 15.17 -26.39
C PHE A 326 8.40 14.34 -27.14
N LEU A 327 7.33 14.96 -27.64
CA LEU A 327 6.31 14.31 -28.48
C LEU A 327 6.69 14.29 -29.97
N GLU A 328 7.72 15.01 -30.41
CA GLU A 328 8.14 15.08 -31.81
C GLU A 328 8.68 13.74 -32.32
N ASN A 329 9.53 13.10 -31.54
CA ASN A 329 10.10 11.81 -31.87
C ASN A 329 9.01 10.72 -31.76
N LEU A 330 8.78 9.94 -32.81
CA LEU A 330 7.75 8.89 -32.78
C LEU A 330 8.19 7.68 -31.95
N SER A 331 9.49 7.43 -31.87
CA SER A 331 10.10 6.28 -31.18
C SER A 331 9.98 6.34 -29.67
N CYS A 332 9.77 7.52 -29.07
CA CYS A 332 9.72 7.66 -27.61
C CYS A 332 8.46 7.05 -26.97
N PHE A 333 7.33 7.00 -27.69
CA PHE A 333 6.05 6.41 -27.24
C PHE A 333 5.36 5.65 -28.39
N PRO A 334 5.90 4.49 -28.81
CA PRO A 334 5.42 3.81 -30.02
C PRO A 334 3.97 3.32 -29.91
N PHE A 335 3.51 2.96 -28.70
CA PHE A 335 2.16 2.41 -28.47
C PHE A 335 1.23 3.34 -27.68
N LEU A 336 1.53 4.65 -27.64
CA LEU A 336 0.72 5.61 -26.89
C LEU A 336 -0.72 5.65 -27.40
N ARG A 337 -1.68 5.25 -26.55
CA ARG A 337 -3.11 5.22 -26.86
C ARG A 337 -3.84 6.46 -26.36
N GLN A 338 -3.45 6.93 -25.18
CA GLN A 338 -4.07 8.06 -24.51
C GLN A 338 -3.04 9.11 -24.13
N LEU A 339 -3.29 10.35 -24.55
CA LEU A 339 -2.51 11.53 -24.19
C LEU A 339 -3.46 12.60 -23.64
N ARG A 340 -3.24 12.98 -22.37
CA ARG A 340 -3.99 14.08 -21.72
C ARG A 340 -3.02 15.20 -21.34
N LEU A 341 -3.28 16.40 -21.82
CA LEU A 341 -2.48 17.61 -21.63
C LEU A 341 -3.31 18.78 -21.09
N THR A 342 -4.51 18.53 -20.55
CA THR A 342 -5.43 19.57 -20.07
C THR A 342 -4.80 20.52 -19.07
N GLY A 343 -4.98 21.83 -19.20
CA GLY A 343 -4.62 22.80 -18.16
C GLY A 343 -3.12 23.06 -18.04
N ASN A 344 -2.43 23.15 -19.16
CA ASN A 344 -1.03 23.55 -19.29
C ASN A 344 -0.89 24.89 -20.04
N ASN A 345 0.36 25.31 -20.28
CA ASN A 345 0.72 26.54 -21.00
C ASN A 345 1.17 26.25 -22.45
N ILE A 346 0.69 25.16 -23.05
CA ILE A 346 1.16 24.69 -24.35
C ILE A 346 0.71 25.66 -25.46
N THR A 347 1.66 26.12 -26.25
CA THR A 347 1.42 27.08 -27.34
C THR A 347 1.14 26.40 -28.68
N GLY A 348 1.64 25.16 -28.87
CA GLY A 348 1.43 24.36 -30.05
C GLY A 348 1.76 22.89 -29.80
N LEU A 349 1.10 22.02 -30.55
CA LEU A 349 1.38 20.58 -30.55
C LEU A 349 2.16 20.23 -31.82
N PRO A 350 3.12 19.27 -31.75
CA PRO A 350 3.90 18.88 -32.90
C PRO A 350 3.04 18.10 -33.90
N THR A 351 3.30 18.33 -35.19
CA THR A 351 2.56 17.68 -36.30
C THR A 351 2.79 16.17 -36.38
N SER A 352 3.84 15.68 -35.73
CA SER A 352 4.14 14.25 -35.57
C SER A 352 3.03 13.48 -34.87
N LEU A 353 2.21 14.12 -34.01
CA LEU A 353 1.11 13.43 -33.31
C LEU A 353 0.11 12.79 -34.26
N ASN A 354 -0.15 13.39 -35.43
CA ASN A 354 -1.02 12.83 -36.46
C ASN A 354 -0.45 11.56 -37.11
N LYS A 355 0.85 11.27 -36.91
CA LYS A 355 1.53 10.08 -37.43
C LYS A 355 1.58 8.93 -36.40
N ARG A 356 1.07 9.12 -35.18
CA ARG A 356 1.04 8.07 -34.15
C ARG A 356 -0.11 7.11 -34.41
N ALA A 357 0.20 5.90 -34.90
CA ALA A 357 -0.77 4.91 -35.32
C ALA A 357 -1.73 4.42 -34.20
N HIS A 358 -1.26 4.41 -32.95
CA HIS A 358 -2.03 3.88 -31.82
C HIS A 358 -2.80 4.95 -31.02
N LEU A 359 -2.58 6.24 -31.31
CA LEU A 359 -3.18 7.33 -30.54
C LEU A 359 -4.67 7.43 -30.84
N SER A 360 -5.50 7.05 -29.85
CA SER A 360 -6.96 7.02 -29.97
C SER A 360 -7.65 8.11 -29.14
N HIS A 361 -6.99 8.59 -28.09
CA HIS A 361 -7.54 9.59 -27.17
C HIS A 361 -6.54 10.73 -26.95
N LEU A 362 -6.83 11.90 -27.52
CA LEU A 362 -6.08 13.13 -27.29
C LEU A 362 -6.99 14.16 -26.60
N ILE A 363 -6.60 14.62 -25.41
CA ILE A 363 -7.35 15.63 -24.66
C ILE A 363 -6.43 16.80 -24.34
N VAL A 364 -6.72 17.96 -24.94
CA VAL A 364 -5.97 19.21 -24.77
C VAL A 364 -6.99 20.33 -24.57
N ARG A 365 -7.45 20.52 -23.33
CA ARG A 365 -8.44 21.55 -22.96
C ARG A 365 -7.81 22.57 -22.01
N GLY A 366 -8.18 23.84 -22.11
CA GLY A 366 -7.69 24.89 -21.21
C GLY A 366 -6.37 25.55 -21.63
N ASP A 367 -5.69 25.05 -22.66
CA ASP A 367 -4.45 25.63 -23.17
C ASP A 367 -4.80 26.72 -24.18
N SER A 368 -4.79 27.98 -23.75
CA SER A 368 -5.41 29.14 -24.42
C SER A 368 -4.99 29.41 -25.88
N ARG A 369 -3.92 28.78 -26.39
CA ARG A 369 -3.49 28.87 -27.81
C ARG A 369 -3.48 27.54 -28.56
N ALA A 370 -3.12 26.42 -27.91
CA ALA A 370 -3.15 25.10 -28.57
C ALA A 370 -4.58 24.66 -28.94
N SER A 371 -5.57 25.00 -28.11
CA SER A 371 -6.98 24.66 -28.31
C SER A 371 -7.65 25.35 -29.51
N ALA A 372 -7.08 26.46 -30.00
CA ALA A 372 -7.58 27.18 -31.19
C ALA A 372 -7.13 26.56 -32.52
N LYS A 373 -6.05 25.76 -32.52
CA LYS A 373 -5.47 25.16 -33.74
C LYS A 373 -5.88 23.70 -33.94
N TYR A 374 -6.30 23.04 -32.86
CA TYR A 374 -6.73 21.65 -32.86
C TYR A 374 -8.09 21.56 -32.14
N GLN A 375 -9.18 22.01 -32.79
CA GLN A 375 -10.52 21.53 -32.44
C GLN A 375 -10.60 20.04 -32.84
N LEU A 376 -10.05 19.17 -32.01
CA LEU A 376 -10.23 17.74 -32.12
C LEU A 376 -10.82 17.23 -30.81
N SER A 377 -12.15 17.28 -30.73
CA SER A 377 -12.89 16.27 -29.99
C SER A 377 -12.80 14.96 -30.78
N PHE A 378 -11.81 14.11 -30.51
CA PHE A 378 -11.99 12.68 -30.83
C PHE A 378 -12.68 12.02 -29.65
N CYS A 379 -14.00 12.26 -29.55
CA CYS A 379 -14.90 11.33 -28.91
C CYS A 379 -15.26 10.28 -29.96
N GLY A 380 -14.79 9.04 -29.75
CA GLY A 380 -15.30 7.78 -30.30
C GLY A 380 -15.77 7.76 -31.76
N TRP A 381 -15.02 7.06 -32.61
CA TRP A 381 -15.64 6.39 -33.76
C TRP A 381 -16.05 4.98 -33.31
N LEU A 382 -17.36 4.72 -33.39
CA LEU A 382 -17.93 3.37 -33.56
C LEU A 382 -17.43 2.76 -34.87
#